data_AF-A0A0A7KTJ1-F1
#
_entry.id   AF-A0A0A7KTJ1-F1
#
_cell.length_a   1.000
_cell.length_b   1.000
_cell.length_c   1.000
_cell.angle_alpha   90.00
_cell.angle_beta   90.00
_cell.angle_gamma   90.00
#
_symmetry.space_group_name_H-M   'P 1'
#
loop_
_entity.id
_entity.type
_entity.pdbx_description
1 polymer ?
#
loop_
_entity_poly.entity_id
_entity_poly.type
_entity_poly.pdbx_seq_one_letter_code
_entity_poly.pdbx_strand_id
1 'polypeptide(L)'
;MTTTLPSNVTALPANQDAPAMSARMAAFIAEELLPLMAGSWPASANQLDANARGVALAWGGVLRGFTPAQIREVVQDMAADVERQFAPRPAEVRAEILRRLPATAVPVASPRLAISIRACEMEATVTVLQRDGVVTDGAVQVELERILNERRQRGYTITGRI
;
A
#
# COMPACT_ATOMS: atom_id res chain seq x y z
N MET A 1 -25.22 3.95 48.53
CA MET A 1 -25.56 2.93 47.52
C MET A 1 -24.72 3.21 46.30
N THR A 2 -23.88 2.27 45.92
CA THR A 2 -22.82 2.43 44.90
C THR A 2 -23.35 1.97 43.54
N THR A 3 -23.15 2.78 42.52
CA THR A 3 -23.51 2.57 41.11
C THR A 3 -22.71 1.44 40.47
N THR A 4 -23.37 0.58 39.68
CA THR A 4 -22.69 -0.27 38.69
C THR A 4 -23.48 -0.24 37.38
N LEU A 5 -22.96 0.42 36.36
CA LEU A 5 -23.41 0.35 34.97
C LEU A 5 -22.79 -0.88 34.29
N PRO A 6 -23.51 -1.64 33.45
CA PRO A 6 -22.94 -2.77 32.73
C PRO A 6 -22.04 -2.28 31.57
N SER A 7 -20.82 -2.79 31.53
CA SER A 7 -19.85 -2.55 30.47
C SER A 7 -20.34 -3.13 29.14
N ASN A 8 -20.52 -2.27 28.14
CA ASN A 8 -20.77 -2.66 26.76
C ASN A 8 -19.43 -3.13 26.15
N VAL A 9 -19.18 -4.43 26.13
CA VAL A 9 -18.03 -5.03 25.44
C VAL A 9 -18.38 -5.08 23.95
N THR A 10 -17.97 -4.06 23.21
CA THR A 10 -17.90 -4.11 21.75
C THR A 10 -16.88 -5.19 21.38
N ALA A 11 -17.36 -6.38 21.01
CA ALA A 11 -16.53 -7.40 20.38
C ALA A 11 -15.95 -6.80 19.09
N LEU A 12 -14.63 -6.67 19.03
CA LEU A 12 -13.91 -6.40 17.77
C LEU A 12 -14.36 -7.46 16.75
N PRO A 13 -14.73 -7.09 15.51
CA PRO A 13 -14.94 -8.08 14.48
C PRO A 13 -13.61 -8.80 14.27
N ALA A 14 -13.54 -10.04 14.74
CA ALA A 14 -12.46 -10.93 14.39
C ALA A 14 -12.39 -10.97 12.87
N ASN A 15 -11.17 -10.89 12.35
CA ASN A 15 -10.80 -10.89 10.93
C ASN A 15 -11.21 -12.21 10.24
N GLN A 16 -12.51 -12.48 10.15
CA GLN A 16 -13.11 -13.70 9.64
C GLN A 16 -13.02 -13.81 8.11
N ASP A 17 -12.73 -12.68 7.43
CA ASP A 17 -12.60 -12.63 5.97
C ASP A 17 -11.24 -13.13 5.46
N ALA A 18 -10.17 -13.00 6.26
CA ALA A 18 -8.82 -13.40 5.86
C ALA A 18 -8.66 -14.91 5.57
N PRO A 19 -9.14 -15.85 6.42
CA PRO A 19 -9.02 -17.28 6.12
C PRO A 19 -9.93 -17.69 4.95
N ALA A 20 -11.12 -17.10 4.82
CA ALA A 20 -12.04 -17.38 3.72
C ALA A 20 -11.49 -16.90 2.36
N MET A 21 -10.88 -15.70 2.32
CA MET A 21 -10.22 -15.18 1.12
C MET A 21 -9.02 -16.06 0.72
N SER A 22 -8.24 -16.54 1.69
CA SER A 22 -7.11 -17.45 1.42
C SER A 22 -7.56 -18.80 0.88
N ALA A 23 -8.70 -19.33 1.36
CA ALA A 23 -9.29 -20.57 0.84
C ALA A 23 -9.81 -20.40 -0.59
N ARG A 24 -10.49 -19.28 -0.88
CA ARG A 24 -10.97 -18.94 -2.22
C ARG A 24 -9.82 -18.76 -3.22
N MET A 25 -8.72 -18.14 -2.79
CA MET A 25 -7.52 -18.00 -3.61
C MET A 25 -6.88 -19.36 -3.92
N ALA A 26 -6.78 -20.25 -2.94
CA ALA A 26 -6.25 -21.60 -3.15
C ALA A 26 -7.11 -22.41 -4.13
N ALA A 27 -8.44 -22.30 -4.03
CA ALA A 27 -9.37 -22.93 -4.98
C ALA A 27 -9.16 -22.39 -6.41
N PHE A 28 -9.11 -21.06 -6.59
CA PHE A 28 -8.79 -20.44 -7.88
C PHE A 28 -7.46 -20.95 -8.46
N ILE A 29 -6.41 -21.04 -7.65
CA ILE A 29 -5.11 -21.50 -8.14
C ILE A 29 -5.20 -22.96 -8.58
N ALA A 30 -5.79 -23.83 -7.75
CA ALA A 30 -5.86 -25.26 -8.03
C ALA A 30 -6.78 -25.60 -9.21
N GLU A 31 -7.93 -24.95 -9.32
CA GLU A 31 -9.01 -25.32 -10.24
C GLU A 31 -8.95 -24.54 -11.56
N GLU A 32 -8.33 -23.37 -11.58
CA GLU A 32 -8.33 -22.49 -12.75
C GLU A 32 -6.92 -22.16 -13.24
N LEU A 33 -6.04 -21.71 -12.35
CA LEU A 33 -4.72 -21.22 -12.75
C LEU A 33 -3.79 -22.36 -13.18
N LEU A 34 -3.67 -23.42 -12.37
CA LEU A 34 -2.77 -24.53 -12.68
C LEU A 34 -3.18 -25.27 -13.97
N PRO A 35 -4.47 -25.57 -14.22
CA PRO A 35 -4.89 -26.14 -15.50
C PRO A 35 -4.58 -25.22 -16.70
N LEU A 36 -4.79 -23.90 -16.55
CA LEU A 36 -4.43 -22.93 -17.59
C LEU A 36 -2.92 -22.97 -17.88
N MET A 37 -2.09 -22.98 -16.83
CA MET A 37 -0.65 -23.05 -16.97
C MET A 37 -0.17 -24.38 -17.57
N ALA A 38 -0.78 -25.50 -17.21
CA ALA A 38 -0.46 -26.80 -17.78
C ALA A 38 -0.76 -26.84 -19.29
N GLY A 39 -1.84 -26.17 -19.73
CA GLY A 39 -2.17 -26.00 -21.15
C GLY A 39 -1.19 -25.11 -21.91
N SER A 40 -0.76 -23.99 -21.33
CA SER A 40 0.18 -23.05 -21.96
C SER A 40 1.64 -23.54 -21.96
N TRP A 41 2.02 -24.35 -20.97
CA TRP A 41 3.40 -24.88 -20.83
C TRP A 41 3.40 -26.39 -20.59
N PRO A 42 3.28 -27.21 -21.66
CA PRO A 42 3.25 -28.66 -21.55
C PRO A 42 4.48 -29.26 -20.86
N ALA A 43 5.66 -28.63 -21.01
CA ALA A 43 6.89 -29.07 -20.34
C ALA A 43 6.83 -28.96 -18.80
N SER A 44 5.95 -28.10 -18.27
CA SER A 44 5.74 -27.90 -16.84
C SER A 44 4.49 -28.63 -16.31
N ALA A 45 3.62 -29.17 -17.17
CA ALA A 45 2.32 -29.74 -16.78
C ALA A 45 2.44 -30.79 -15.67
N ASN A 46 3.37 -31.74 -15.80
CA ASN A 46 3.59 -32.79 -14.79
C ASN A 46 3.97 -32.21 -13.41
N GLN A 47 4.72 -31.12 -13.37
CA GLN A 47 5.12 -30.48 -12.11
C GLN A 47 3.97 -29.71 -11.46
N LEU A 48 3.06 -29.17 -12.26
CA LEU A 48 1.89 -28.43 -11.80
C LEU A 48 0.80 -29.40 -11.28
N ASP A 49 0.63 -30.55 -11.94
CA ASP A 49 -0.41 -31.53 -11.58
C ASP A 49 -0.01 -32.47 -10.43
N ALA A 50 1.28 -32.82 -10.30
CA ALA A 50 1.74 -33.82 -9.33
C ALA A 50 1.29 -33.56 -7.87
N ASN A 51 1.10 -32.28 -7.50
CA ASN A 51 0.51 -31.90 -6.22
C ASN A 51 -0.23 -30.56 -6.34
N ALA A 52 -1.27 -30.50 -7.18
CA ALA A 52 -2.01 -29.26 -7.45
C ALA A 52 -2.46 -28.53 -6.17
N ARG A 53 -2.92 -29.28 -5.15
CA ARG A 53 -3.34 -28.70 -3.86
C ARG A 53 -2.18 -28.09 -3.07
N GLY A 54 -1.04 -28.80 -2.96
CA GLY A 54 0.14 -28.28 -2.27
C GLY A 54 0.77 -27.10 -3.00
N VAL A 55 0.81 -27.17 -4.34
CA VAL A 55 1.26 -26.07 -5.20
C VAL A 55 0.34 -24.85 -5.01
N ALA A 56 -0.98 -25.03 -5.02
CA ALA A 56 -1.93 -23.94 -4.82
C ALA A 56 -1.77 -23.24 -3.46
N LEU A 57 -1.53 -23.99 -2.38
CA LEU A 57 -1.27 -23.41 -1.06
C LEU A 57 0.04 -22.60 -1.04
N ALA A 58 1.10 -23.12 -1.65
CA ALA A 58 2.39 -22.42 -1.73
C ALA A 58 2.27 -21.12 -2.53
N TRP A 59 1.57 -21.17 -3.68
CA TRP A 59 1.28 -20.01 -4.50
C TRP A 59 0.40 -18.98 -3.79
N GLY A 60 -0.64 -19.44 -3.07
CA GLY A 60 -1.54 -18.56 -2.31
C GLY A 60 -0.82 -17.77 -1.21
N GLY A 61 0.25 -18.31 -0.63
CA GLY A 61 1.13 -17.57 0.27
C GLY A 61 1.90 -16.46 -0.41
N VAL A 62 2.50 -16.73 -1.57
CA VAL A 62 3.33 -15.78 -2.33
C VAL A 62 2.50 -14.67 -2.98
N LEU A 63 1.33 -15.02 -3.51
CA LEU A 63 0.44 -14.11 -4.24
C LEU A 63 -0.63 -13.45 -3.36
N ARG A 64 -0.49 -13.56 -2.03
CA ARG A 64 -1.39 -12.92 -1.07
C ARG A 64 -1.49 -11.43 -1.34
N GLY A 65 -2.72 -10.92 -1.40
CA GLY A 65 -3.01 -9.51 -1.62
C GLY A 65 -3.26 -9.13 -3.08
N PHE A 66 -3.06 -10.04 -4.04
CA PHE A 66 -3.48 -9.86 -5.42
C PHE A 66 -4.82 -10.54 -5.69
N THR A 67 -5.57 -10.00 -6.65
CA THR A 67 -6.84 -10.59 -7.08
C THR A 67 -6.62 -11.72 -8.09
N PRO A 68 -7.52 -12.71 -8.19
CA PRO A 68 -7.46 -13.74 -9.23
C PRO A 68 -7.36 -13.18 -10.66
N ALA A 69 -8.04 -12.06 -10.93
CA ALA A 69 -7.99 -11.39 -12.23
C ALA A 69 -6.59 -10.88 -12.57
N GLN A 70 -5.94 -10.16 -11.64
CA GLN A 70 -4.57 -9.65 -11.83
C GLN A 70 -3.55 -10.78 -12.05
N ILE A 71 -3.69 -11.88 -11.30
CA ILE A 71 -2.81 -13.05 -11.44
C ILE A 71 -3.01 -13.70 -12.81
N ARG A 72 -4.26 -13.91 -13.23
CA ARG A 72 -4.59 -14.53 -14.50
C ARG A 72 -4.09 -13.71 -15.68
N GLU A 73 -4.33 -12.42 -15.68
CA GLU A 73 -3.92 -11.48 -16.73
C GLU A 73 -2.40 -11.56 -16.95
N VAL A 74 -1.62 -11.47 -15.87
CA VAL A 74 -0.16 -11.55 -15.96
C VAL A 74 0.30 -12.90 -16.49
N VAL A 75 -0.28 -14.00 -16.01
CA VAL A 75 0.09 -15.35 -16.46
C VAL A 75 -0.26 -15.57 -17.93
N GLN A 76 -1.41 -15.05 -18.40
CA GLN A 76 -1.79 -15.12 -19.80
C GLN A 76 -0.85 -14.31 -20.70
N ASP A 77 -0.44 -13.12 -20.27
CA ASP A 77 0.53 -12.33 -21.03
C ASP A 77 1.92 -12.99 -21.03
N MET A 78 2.33 -13.64 -19.95
CA MET A 78 3.55 -14.43 -19.93
C MET A 78 3.46 -15.66 -20.83
N ALA A 79 2.25 -16.21 -21.03
CA ALA A 79 2.02 -17.31 -21.97
C ALA A 79 2.04 -16.86 -23.44
N ALA A 80 1.85 -15.56 -23.70
CA ALA A 80 1.99 -15.00 -25.04
C ALA A 80 3.46 -14.88 -25.50
N ASP A 81 4.42 -15.01 -24.57
CA ASP A 81 5.85 -15.08 -24.88
C ASP A 81 6.23 -16.46 -25.42
N VAL A 82 6.41 -16.56 -26.74
CA VAL A 82 6.71 -17.81 -27.46
C VAL A 82 8.08 -18.40 -27.13
N GLU A 83 9.02 -17.61 -26.61
CA GLU A 83 10.36 -18.08 -26.25
C GLU A 83 10.38 -18.76 -24.87
N ARG A 84 9.31 -18.59 -24.07
CA ARG A 84 9.23 -19.16 -22.73
C ARG A 84 8.80 -20.63 -22.78
N GLN A 85 9.76 -21.51 -22.54
CA GLN A 85 9.54 -22.96 -22.51
C GLN A 85 8.82 -23.49 -21.25
N PHE A 86 8.95 -22.81 -20.11
CA PHE A 86 8.45 -23.28 -18.81
C PHE A 86 7.49 -22.30 -18.14
N ALA A 87 6.55 -22.85 -17.38
CA ALA A 87 5.58 -22.06 -16.64
C ALA A 87 6.27 -21.15 -15.60
N PRO A 88 5.78 -19.92 -15.40
CA PRO A 88 6.39 -18.97 -14.48
C PRO A 88 6.28 -19.46 -13.03
N ARG A 89 7.30 -19.14 -12.23
CA ARG A 89 7.25 -19.34 -10.78
C ARG A 89 6.35 -18.27 -10.14
N PRO A 90 5.72 -18.55 -8.97
CA PRO A 90 4.84 -17.58 -8.32
C PRO A 90 5.55 -16.26 -7.95
N ALA A 91 6.87 -16.29 -7.72
CA ALA A 91 7.67 -15.09 -7.50
C ALA A 91 7.83 -14.22 -8.75
N GLU A 92 7.94 -14.83 -9.94
CA GLU A 92 8.00 -14.11 -11.23
C GLU A 92 6.66 -13.44 -11.51
N VAL A 93 5.55 -14.17 -11.29
CA VAL A 93 4.20 -13.61 -11.44
C VAL A 93 4.00 -12.44 -10.49
N ARG A 94 4.40 -12.56 -9.23
CA ARG A 94 4.36 -11.44 -8.27
C ARG A 94 5.18 -10.24 -8.74
N ALA A 95 6.41 -10.46 -9.19
CA ALA A 95 7.27 -9.39 -9.67
C ALA A 95 6.66 -8.69 -10.88
N GLU A 96 6.07 -9.44 -11.80
CA GLU A 96 5.45 -8.91 -13.02
C GLU A 96 4.15 -8.17 -12.72
N ILE A 97 3.31 -8.65 -11.79
CA ILE A 97 2.15 -7.88 -11.28
C ILE A 97 2.64 -6.55 -10.70
N LEU A 98 3.66 -6.57 -9.83
CA LEU A 98 4.21 -5.34 -9.23
C LEU A 98 4.83 -4.40 -10.25
N ARG A 99 5.46 -4.92 -11.31
CA ARG A 99 6.03 -4.13 -12.42
C ARG A 99 4.95 -3.42 -13.24
N ARG A 100 3.79 -4.08 -13.42
CA ARG A 100 2.66 -3.58 -14.22
C ARG A 100 1.71 -2.71 -13.44
N LEU A 101 1.71 -2.82 -12.11
CA LEU A 101 1.07 -1.80 -11.30
C LEU A 101 1.66 -0.45 -11.74
N PRO A 102 0.82 0.52 -12.11
CA PRO A 102 1.33 1.86 -12.34
C PRO A 102 2.11 2.25 -11.07
N ALA A 103 3.16 3.06 -11.21
CA ALA A 103 3.87 3.66 -10.07
C ALA A 103 2.96 4.64 -9.26
N THR A 104 1.65 4.39 -9.25
CA THR A 104 0.55 5.27 -8.91
C THR A 104 -0.48 4.48 -8.09
N ALA A 105 -0.03 3.92 -6.97
CA ALA A 105 -0.89 3.57 -5.85
C ALA A 105 -0.18 3.83 -4.51
N VAL A 106 0.70 4.83 -4.46
CA VAL A 106 0.65 5.71 -3.30
C VAL A 106 -0.64 6.51 -3.52
N PRO A 107 -1.54 6.67 -2.54
CA PRO A 107 -2.58 7.67 -2.69
C PRO A 107 -1.83 8.98 -2.94
N VAL A 108 -1.86 9.47 -4.18
CA VAL A 108 -1.55 10.86 -4.48
C VAL A 108 -2.72 11.61 -3.85
N ALA A 109 -2.67 11.76 -2.52
CA ALA A 109 -3.16 12.96 -1.91
C ALA A 109 -2.51 14.05 -2.74
N SER A 110 -3.32 14.79 -3.51
CA SER A 110 -2.90 15.99 -4.24
C SER A 110 -1.82 16.66 -3.42
N PRO A 111 -0.59 16.90 -3.93
CA PRO A 111 0.57 17.22 -3.11
C PRO A 111 0.15 18.24 -2.07
N ARG A 112 -0.13 17.76 -0.85
CA ARG A 112 -0.62 18.62 0.21
C ARG A 112 0.58 19.48 0.47
N LEU A 113 0.49 20.73 0.07
CA LEU A 113 1.54 21.71 0.31
C LEU A 113 1.90 21.56 1.78
N ALA A 114 3.06 21.01 2.08
CA ALA A 114 3.41 20.61 3.44
C ALA A 114 4.64 21.38 3.85
N ILE A 115 4.60 21.96 5.03
CA ILE A 115 5.71 22.72 5.59
C ILE A 115 5.85 22.37 7.06
N SER A 116 7.08 22.18 7.53
CA SER A 116 7.31 21.89 8.93
C SER A 116 7.20 23.17 9.76
N ILE A 117 6.76 23.04 11.01
CA ILE A 117 6.72 24.16 11.96
C ILE A 117 8.12 24.80 12.12
N ARG A 118 9.19 23.99 12.10
CA ARG A 118 10.57 24.47 12.17
C ARG A 118 10.98 25.31 10.95
N ALA A 119 10.46 25.01 9.77
CA ALA A 119 10.70 25.84 8.59
C ALA A 119 9.99 27.20 8.72
N CYS A 120 8.77 27.22 9.26
CA CYS A 120 8.05 28.46 9.54
C CYS A 120 8.75 29.31 10.61
N GLU A 121 9.30 28.69 11.67
CA GLU A 121 10.09 29.38 12.71
C GLU A 121 11.37 30.00 12.14
N MET A 122 12.07 29.26 11.26
CA MET A 122 13.25 29.78 10.58
C MET A 122 12.90 30.97 9.67
N GLU A 123 11.80 30.88 8.91
CA GLU A 123 11.30 31.98 8.08
C GLU A 123 10.94 33.21 8.93
N ALA A 124 10.25 33.00 10.07
CA ALA A 124 9.91 34.05 11.01
C ALA A 124 11.16 34.73 11.58
N THR A 125 12.15 33.94 12.00
CA THR A 125 13.42 34.43 12.56
C THR A 125 14.20 35.27 11.55
N VAL A 126 14.32 34.78 10.32
CA VAL A 126 15.01 35.52 9.24
C VAL A 126 14.27 36.81 8.90
N THR A 127 12.93 36.78 8.86
CA THR A 127 12.11 37.95 8.56
C THR A 127 12.25 39.03 9.64
N VAL A 128 12.20 38.65 10.92
CA VAL A 128 12.41 39.57 12.05
C VAL A 128 13.82 40.14 12.02
N LEU A 129 14.85 39.31 11.78
CA LEU A 129 16.23 39.77 11.66
C LEU A 129 16.39 40.80 10.53
N GLN A 130 15.78 40.56 9.38
CA GLN A 130 15.86 41.48 8.23
C GLN A 130 15.10 42.80 8.47
N ARG A 131 13.97 42.75 9.17
CA ARG A 131 13.12 43.92 9.44
C ARG A 131 13.68 44.80 10.55
N ASP A 132 14.06 44.19 11.66
CA ASP A 132 14.33 44.88 12.93
C ASP A 132 15.82 44.87 13.29
N GLY A 133 16.66 44.06 12.60
CA GLY A 133 18.09 43.91 12.88
C GLY A 133 18.42 43.15 14.18
N VAL A 134 17.40 42.85 15.01
CA VAL A 134 17.50 42.11 16.27
C VAL A 134 16.37 41.11 16.34
N VAL A 135 16.68 39.88 16.73
CA VAL A 135 15.71 38.81 16.94
C VAL A 135 15.29 38.78 18.41
N THR A 136 14.01 38.97 18.68
CA THR A 136 13.40 38.77 20.00
C THR A 136 12.33 37.68 19.91
N ASP A 137 12.19 36.86 20.96
CA ASP A 137 11.22 35.77 20.99
C ASP A 137 9.78 36.26 20.74
N GLY A 138 9.42 37.43 21.31
CA GLY A 138 8.10 38.03 21.10
C GLY A 138 7.86 38.44 19.63
N ALA A 139 8.84 39.06 18.97
CA ALA A 139 8.72 39.42 17.57
C ALA A 139 8.66 38.18 16.65
N VAL A 140 9.44 37.13 16.97
CA VAL A 140 9.42 35.86 16.23
C VAL A 140 8.07 35.17 16.38
N GLN A 141 7.48 35.15 17.57
CA GLN A 141 6.18 34.51 17.78
C GLN A 141 5.06 35.19 16.98
N VAL A 142 5.02 36.53 16.96
CA VAL A 142 4.04 37.30 16.18
C VAL A 142 4.21 37.02 14.68
N GLU A 143 5.45 36.99 14.19
CA GLU A 143 5.74 36.73 12.78
C GLU A 143 5.43 35.27 12.39
N LEU A 144 5.72 34.32 13.30
CA LEU A 144 5.40 32.91 13.12
C LEU A 144 3.88 32.70 12.98
N GLU A 145 3.07 33.30 13.86
CA GLU A 145 1.61 33.22 13.76
C GLU A 145 1.08 33.78 12.43
N ARG A 146 1.65 34.90 11.97
CA ARG A 146 1.33 35.48 10.66
C ARG A 146 1.62 34.50 9.52
N ILE A 147 2.80 33.89 9.52
CA ILE A 147 3.23 32.91 8.50
C ILE A 147 2.34 31.68 8.55
N LEU A 148 2.05 31.12 9.73
CA LEU A 148 1.21 29.92 9.85
C LEU A 148 -0.20 30.17 9.31
N ASN A 149 -0.79 31.33 9.59
CA ASN A 149 -2.10 31.69 9.06
C ASN A 149 -2.08 31.87 7.54
N GLU A 150 -1.07 32.54 6.98
CA GLU A 150 -0.89 32.68 5.53
C GLU A 150 -0.75 31.31 4.85
N ARG A 151 0.04 30.39 5.42
CA ARG A 151 0.24 29.04 4.90
C ARG A 151 -1.05 28.22 4.97
N ARG A 152 -1.80 28.28 6.06
CA ARG A 152 -3.12 27.62 6.18
C ARG A 152 -4.12 28.14 5.15
N GLN A 153 -4.18 29.45 4.92
CA GLN A 153 -5.04 30.06 3.90
C GLN A 153 -4.69 29.60 2.49
N ARG A 154 -3.40 29.37 2.21
CA ARG A 154 -2.91 28.80 0.94
C ARG A 154 -3.05 27.28 0.85
N GLY A 155 -3.68 26.64 1.83
CA GLY A 155 -3.93 25.19 1.83
C GLY A 155 -2.75 24.34 2.29
N TYR A 156 -1.76 24.92 2.98
CA TYR A 156 -0.64 24.13 3.52
C TYR A 156 -1.07 23.31 4.74
N THR A 157 -0.60 22.07 4.81
CA THR A 157 -0.59 21.24 6.02
C THR A 157 0.71 21.49 6.78
N ILE A 158 0.61 22.00 8.01
CA ILE A 158 1.77 22.21 8.88
C ILE A 158 2.09 20.92 9.62
N THR A 159 3.35 20.49 9.59
CA THR A 159 3.81 19.25 10.23
C THR A 159 4.76 19.55 11.40
N GLY A 160 4.73 18.71 12.44
CA GLY A 160 5.55 18.87 13.66
C GLY A 160 4.72 19.25 14.90
N ARG A 161 5.36 19.19 16.07
CA ARG A 161 4.76 19.66 17.33
C ARG A 161 5.00 21.16 17.47
N ILE A 162 3.92 21.87 17.83
CA ILE A 162 3.95 23.23 18.37
C ILE A 162 4.36 23.13 19.84
#